data_AF-A0A971ZW38-F1
#
_entry.id   AF-A0A971ZW38-F1
#
_cell.length_a   1.000
_cell.length_b   1.000
_cell.length_c   1.000
_cell.angle_alpha   90.00
_cell.angle_beta   90.00
_cell.angle_gamma   90.00
#
_symmetry.space_group_name_H-M   'P 1'
#
loop_
_entity.id
_entity.type
_entity.pdbx_description
1 polymer ?
#
loop_
_entity_poly.entity_id
_entity_poly.type
_entity_poly.pdbx_seq_one_letter_code
_entity_poly.pdbx_strand_id
1 'polypeptide(L)'
;MNPRLLVWASVVLVGVAAVLAAQVAGGSSAEYKTRVAALKDDDAAGHFELAKWALSNGLYAEVGQEADKLLALDQGDERGKYLKKAAQFYASGGASSFLEVEPAQVTPPAADRPPANGTDTTPPAGDTTPPAPAGPKKAVVYQLTDEEAEAIFKEIGAPMVAFQRTAQPILFSSCAGAKCHGGTDNGTEFYIETQRRTDRKTVAANFKSVDRYIDHSNLAKSRLLRMVLAEKTEHPGGPVFRSNRDQAYQSLEQWVKTLKEGIW
;
A
#
# COMPACT_ATOMS: atom_id res chain seq x y z
N MET A 1 11.84 31.92 24.04
CA MET A 1 10.79 31.09 23.41
C MET A 1 10.15 30.22 24.49
N ASN A 2 8.81 30.22 24.59
CA ASN A 2 8.09 29.64 25.73
C ASN A 2 7.68 28.18 25.42
N PRO A 3 8.27 27.16 26.05
CA PRO A 3 8.07 25.74 25.71
C PRO A 3 6.63 25.25 25.96
N ARG A 4 5.80 26.03 26.66
CA ARG A 4 4.40 25.71 26.94
C ARG A 4 3.46 25.91 25.74
N LEU A 5 3.83 26.70 24.73
CA LEU A 5 2.99 26.94 23.54
C LEU A 5 3.07 25.81 22.49
N LEU A 6 4.15 25.01 22.49
CA LEU A 6 4.33 23.90 21.55
C LEU A 6 3.54 22.63 21.95
N VAL A 7 3.27 22.43 23.24
CA VAL A 7 2.52 21.25 23.72
C VAL A 7 1.03 21.34 23.39
N TRP A 8 0.46 22.54 23.34
CA TRP A 8 -0.97 22.73 23.04
C TRP A 8 -1.32 22.55 21.55
N ALA A 9 -0.39 22.86 20.64
CA ALA A 9 -0.62 22.68 19.20
C ALA A 9 -0.69 21.21 18.77
N SER A 10 0.07 20.33 19.44
CA SER A 10 0.11 18.89 19.13
C SER A 10 -1.13 18.12 19.60
N VAL A 11 -1.76 18.54 20.70
CA VAL A 11 -2.99 17.88 21.22
C VAL A 11 -4.20 18.16 20.32
N VAL A 12 -4.27 19.35 19.71
CA VAL A 12 -5.39 19.74 18.84
C VAL A 12 -5.35 19.01 17.48
N LEU A 13 -4.16 18.77 16.91
CA LEU A 13 -4.01 18.10 15.61
C LEU A 13 -4.35 16.60 15.65
N VAL A 14 -3.99 15.89 16.73
CA VAL A 14 -4.37 14.48 16.92
C VAL A 14 -5.88 14.34 17.15
N GLY A 15 -6.50 15.28 17.86
CA GLY A 15 -7.95 15.29 18.08
C GLY A 15 -8.76 15.43 16.79
N VAL A 16 -8.32 16.28 15.86
CA VAL A 16 -9.05 16.54 14.59
C VAL A 16 -9.03 15.32 13.66
N ALA A 17 -7.91 14.59 13.57
CA ALA A 17 -7.83 13.39 12.74
C ALA A 17 -8.71 12.25 13.27
N ALA A 18 -8.76 12.05 14.59
CA ALA A 18 -9.62 11.05 15.23
C ALA A 18 -11.12 11.36 15.05
N VAL A 19 -11.50 12.64 15.13
CA VAL A 19 -12.89 13.08 14.90
C VAL A 19 -13.32 12.87 13.45
N LEU A 20 -12.46 13.18 12.47
CA LEU A 20 -12.74 12.95 11.05
C LEU A 20 -12.87 11.46 10.70
N ALA A 21 -11.99 10.60 11.24
CA ALA A 21 -12.09 9.15 11.06
C ALA A 21 -13.38 8.58 11.67
N ALA A 22 -13.77 9.05 12.87
CA ALA A 22 -15.02 8.65 13.51
C ALA A 22 -16.27 9.11 12.72
N GLN A 23 -16.21 10.28 12.09
CA GLN A 23 -17.34 10.83 11.34
C GLN A 23 -17.56 10.14 9.99
N VAL A 24 -16.47 9.72 9.32
CA VAL A 24 -16.54 8.87 8.12
C VAL A 24 -17.03 7.46 8.47
N ALA A 25 -16.53 6.86 9.56
CA ALA A 25 -16.97 5.54 10.03
C ALA A 25 -18.46 5.53 10.45
N GLY A 26 -18.95 6.62 11.05
CA GLY A 26 -20.36 6.78 11.41
C GLY A 26 -21.31 6.77 10.20
N GLY A 27 -20.88 7.36 9.07
CA GLY A 27 -21.64 7.32 7.82
C GLY A 27 -21.71 5.92 7.21
N SER A 28 -20.57 5.24 7.13
CA SER A 28 -20.50 3.90 6.54
C SER A 28 -21.27 2.85 7.36
N SER A 29 -21.26 2.93 8.71
CA SER A 29 -22.02 1.98 9.54
C SER A 29 -23.54 2.20 9.41
N ALA A 30 -24.01 3.44 9.21
CA ALA A 30 -25.43 3.71 8.94
C ALA A 30 -25.88 3.12 7.60
N GLU A 31 -25.07 3.31 6.54
CA GLU A 31 -25.36 2.74 5.22
C GLU A 31 -25.34 1.20 5.25
N TYR A 32 -24.40 0.59 5.99
CA TYR A 32 -24.38 -0.85 6.21
C TYR A 32 -25.73 -1.36 6.73
N LYS A 33 -26.29 -0.73 7.76
CA LYS A 33 -27.59 -1.12 8.35
C LYS A 33 -28.73 -1.04 7.34
N THR A 34 -28.76 0.01 6.51
CA THR A 34 -29.75 0.13 5.44
C THR A 34 -29.62 -1.00 4.41
N ARG A 35 -28.39 -1.36 4.04
CA ARG A 35 -28.13 -2.46 3.09
C ARG A 35 -28.52 -3.82 3.69
N VAL A 36 -28.19 -4.08 4.96
CA VAL A 36 -28.63 -5.30 5.67
C VAL A 36 -30.15 -5.41 5.68
N ALA A 37 -30.86 -4.31 6.00
CA ALA A 37 -32.32 -4.31 6.07
C ALA A 37 -33.02 -4.60 4.73
N ALA A 38 -32.32 -4.40 3.61
CA ALA A 38 -32.82 -4.71 2.27
C ALA A 38 -32.51 -6.15 1.83
N LEU A 39 -31.65 -6.86 2.54
CA LEU A 39 -31.27 -8.25 2.25
C LEU A 39 -32.18 -9.25 2.95
N LYS A 40 -32.41 -10.38 2.30
CA LYS A 40 -33.04 -11.54 2.94
C LYS A 40 -31.96 -12.32 3.70
N ASP A 41 -32.34 -12.93 4.82
CA ASP A 41 -31.41 -13.71 5.66
C ASP A 41 -30.80 -14.93 4.94
N ASP A 42 -31.47 -15.45 3.90
CA ASP A 42 -31.01 -16.59 3.10
C ASP A 42 -30.28 -16.18 1.80
N ASP A 43 -30.07 -14.87 1.57
CA ASP A 43 -29.39 -14.36 0.39
C ASP A 43 -27.87 -14.39 0.55
N ALA A 44 -27.27 -15.58 0.41
CA ALA A 44 -25.84 -15.77 0.48
C ALA A 44 -25.05 -14.88 -0.51
N ALA A 45 -25.60 -14.62 -1.71
CA ALA A 45 -24.92 -13.75 -2.68
C ALA A 45 -24.93 -12.29 -2.20
N GLY A 46 -26.07 -11.82 -1.72
CA GLY A 46 -26.24 -10.49 -1.16
C GLY A 46 -25.36 -10.23 0.06
N HIS A 47 -25.30 -11.18 1.01
CA HIS A 47 -24.43 -11.10 2.18
C HIS A 47 -22.95 -11.05 1.79
N PHE A 48 -22.52 -11.81 0.77
CA PHE A 48 -21.14 -11.76 0.29
C PHE A 48 -20.77 -10.40 -0.32
N GLU A 49 -21.65 -9.83 -1.16
CA GLU A 49 -21.40 -8.51 -1.76
C GLU A 49 -21.42 -7.39 -0.72
N LEU A 50 -22.30 -7.49 0.29
CA LEU A 50 -22.33 -6.56 1.40
C LEU A 50 -21.04 -6.64 2.23
N ALA A 51 -20.53 -7.84 2.50
CA ALA A 51 -19.26 -8.04 3.20
C ALA A 51 -18.08 -7.42 2.45
N LYS A 52 -18.02 -7.57 1.13
CA LYS A 52 -16.98 -6.92 0.30
C LYS A 52 -17.05 -5.40 0.38
N TRP A 53 -18.25 -4.84 0.31
CA TRP A 53 -18.45 -3.40 0.47
C TRP A 53 -18.08 -2.93 1.88
N ALA A 54 -18.44 -3.68 2.93
CA ALA A 54 -18.06 -3.36 4.30
C ALA A 54 -16.52 -3.38 4.46
N LEU A 55 -15.85 -4.37 3.85
CA LEU A 55 -14.40 -4.50 3.87
C LEU A 55 -13.70 -3.31 3.22
N SER A 56 -14.20 -2.82 2.08
CA SER A 56 -13.63 -1.65 1.41
C SER A 56 -13.90 -0.32 2.14
N ASN A 57 -14.84 -0.30 3.08
CA ASN A 57 -15.15 0.84 3.94
C ASN A 57 -14.52 0.74 5.34
N GLY A 58 -13.67 -0.26 5.59
CA GLY A 58 -13.02 -0.45 6.89
C GLY A 58 -13.97 -0.92 8.01
N LEU A 59 -15.15 -1.42 7.67
CA LEU A 59 -16.16 -1.92 8.61
C LEU A 59 -15.89 -3.38 8.98
N TYR A 60 -14.73 -3.64 9.60
CA TYR A 60 -14.24 -5.01 9.78
C TYR A 60 -15.10 -5.87 10.71
N ALA A 61 -15.77 -5.26 11.68
CA ALA A 61 -16.71 -5.98 12.56
C ALA A 61 -17.92 -6.48 11.75
N GLU A 62 -18.47 -5.63 10.89
CA GLU A 62 -19.57 -5.93 9.97
C GLU A 62 -19.17 -6.99 8.94
N VAL A 63 -17.94 -6.95 8.41
CA VAL A 63 -17.41 -8.03 7.55
C VAL A 63 -17.48 -9.38 8.26
N GLY A 64 -17.10 -9.43 9.55
CA GLY A 64 -17.19 -10.63 10.37
C GLY A 64 -18.62 -11.14 10.53
N GLN A 65 -19.58 -10.23 10.75
CA GLN A 65 -21.01 -10.58 10.86
C GLN A 65 -21.56 -11.19 9.58
N GLU A 66 -21.26 -10.58 8.43
CA GLU A 66 -21.70 -11.11 7.14
C GLU A 66 -21.01 -12.44 6.80
N ALA A 67 -19.74 -12.60 7.17
CA ALA A 67 -19.02 -13.87 7.04
C ALA A 67 -19.66 -14.99 7.87
N ASP A 68 -20.10 -14.70 9.10
CA ASP A 68 -20.78 -15.66 9.95
C ASP A 68 -22.14 -16.09 9.39
N LYS A 69 -22.90 -15.17 8.76
CA LYS A 69 -24.14 -15.51 8.05
C LYS A 69 -23.89 -16.47 6.89
N LEU A 70 -22.87 -16.20 6.06
CA LEU A 70 -22.49 -17.10 4.96
C LEU A 70 -22.18 -18.51 5.47
N LEU A 71 -21.40 -18.61 6.56
CA LEU A 71 -21.01 -19.89 7.15
C LEU A 71 -22.16 -20.61 7.87
N ALA A 72 -23.18 -19.87 8.31
CA ALA A 72 -24.41 -20.44 8.85
C ALA A 72 -25.29 -21.05 7.75
N LEU A 73 -25.35 -20.42 6.58
CA LEU A 73 -26.06 -20.94 5.40
C LEU A 73 -25.32 -22.14 4.78
N ASP A 74 -23.99 -22.06 4.69
CA ASP A 74 -23.13 -23.13 4.21
C ASP A 74 -21.77 -23.11 4.93
N GLN A 75 -21.55 -24.08 5.82
CA GLN A 75 -20.27 -24.23 6.55
C GLN A 75 -19.08 -24.50 5.61
N GLY A 76 -19.35 -24.98 4.40
CA GLY A 76 -18.38 -25.21 3.34
C GLY A 76 -17.99 -23.95 2.57
N ASP A 77 -18.67 -22.82 2.75
CA ASP A 77 -18.48 -21.63 1.91
C ASP A 77 -17.08 -21.01 2.10
N GLU A 78 -16.20 -21.22 1.12
CA GLU A 78 -14.84 -20.68 1.10
C GLU A 78 -14.80 -19.14 1.13
N ARG A 79 -15.85 -18.48 0.63
CA ARG A 79 -15.97 -17.01 0.67
C ARG A 79 -16.18 -16.53 2.11
N GLY A 80 -17.06 -17.20 2.85
CA GLY A 80 -17.30 -16.93 4.26
C GLY A 80 -16.04 -17.13 5.10
N LYS A 81 -15.30 -18.24 4.87
CA LYS A 81 -14.02 -18.50 5.54
C LYS A 81 -12.98 -17.42 5.25
N TYR A 82 -12.88 -16.97 3.99
CA TYR A 82 -11.97 -15.89 3.60
C TYR A 82 -12.31 -14.57 4.30
N LEU A 83 -13.57 -14.14 4.24
CA LEU A 83 -14.02 -12.89 4.85
C LEU A 83 -13.83 -12.89 6.37
N LYS A 84 -14.08 -14.03 7.04
CA LYS A 84 -13.85 -14.17 8.48
C LYS A 84 -12.38 -13.98 8.85
N LYS A 85 -11.45 -14.58 8.09
CA LYS A 85 -10.01 -14.38 8.28
C LYS A 85 -9.60 -12.94 8.02
N ALA A 86 -10.15 -12.30 6.99
CA ALA A 86 -9.89 -10.90 6.68
C ALA A 86 -10.36 -9.99 7.82
N ALA A 87 -11.60 -10.16 8.30
CA ALA A 87 -12.14 -9.42 9.44
C ALA A 87 -11.26 -9.56 10.69
N GLN A 88 -10.84 -10.79 11.03
CA GLN A 88 -9.95 -11.05 12.17
C GLN A 88 -8.58 -10.38 12.01
N PHE A 89 -7.98 -10.47 10.83
CA PHE A 89 -6.70 -9.84 10.54
C PHE A 89 -6.77 -8.32 10.76
N TYR A 90 -7.77 -7.65 10.22
CA TYR A 90 -7.90 -6.20 10.37
C TYR A 90 -8.35 -5.78 11.79
N ALA A 91 -9.23 -6.55 12.43
CA ALA A 91 -9.68 -6.27 13.81
C ALA A 91 -8.56 -6.43 14.86
N SER A 92 -7.60 -7.34 14.63
CA SER A 92 -6.41 -7.50 15.47
C SER A 92 -5.33 -6.43 15.23
N GLY A 93 -5.65 -5.40 14.46
CA GLY A 93 -4.69 -4.37 14.09
C GLY A 93 -3.62 -4.89 13.14
N GLY A 94 -3.90 -5.91 12.32
CA GLY A 94 -2.97 -6.39 11.28
C GLY A 94 -2.53 -5.32 10.29
N ALA A 95 -3.26 -4.21 10.21
CA ALA A 95 -2.83 -2.99 9.51
C ALA A 95 -2.01 -2.03 10.39
N SER A 96 -2.28 -1.95 11.70
CA SER A 96 -1.61 -1.04 12.66
C SER A 96 -0.33 -1.61 13.27
N SER A 97 -0.18 -2.93 13.33
CA SER A 97 1.02 -3.62 13.82
C SER A 97 2.26 -3.43 12.92
N PHE A 98 2.10 -2.71 11.80
CA PHE A 98 3.20 -2.20 10.97
C PHE A 98 3.43 -0.69 11.08
N LEU A 99 2.53 0.07 11.74
CA LEU A 99 2.65 1.52 11.90
C LEU A 99 3.18 1.92 13.28
N GLU A 100 3.14 1.01 14.26
CA GLU A 100 3.71 1.24 15.59
C GLU A 100 5.16 0.75 15.64
N VAL A 101 6.02 1.37 14.82
CA VAL A 101 7.44 1.45 15.14
C VAL A 101 7.52 2.53 16.21
N GLU A 102 7.70 2.11 17.47
CA GLU A 102 8.01 3.02 18.56
C GLU A 102 9.16 3.93 18.10
N PRO A 103 9.01 5.27 18.10
CA PRO A 103 10.06 6.14 17.60
C PRO A 103 11.30 5.93 18.48
N ALA A 104 12.33 5.33 17.88
CA ALA A 104 13.63 5.20 18.53
C ALA A 104 14.01 6.59 19.05
N GLN A 105 14.23 6.68 20.36
CA GLN A 105 14.66 7.91 21.03
C GLN A 105 16.04 8.29 20.46
N VAL A 106 16.05 9.08 19.39
CA VAL A 106 17.27 9.65 18.83
C VAL A 106 17.74 10.69 19.83
N THR A 107 18.73 10.31 20.64
CA THR A 107 19.49 11.29 21.41
C THR A 107 20.27 12.16 20.43
N PRO A 108 20.16 13.50 20.51
CA PRO A 108 20.91 14.38 19.65
C PRO A 108 22.41 14.28 20.00
N PRO A 109 23.32 14.17 19.01
CA PRO A 109 24.74 14.21 19.29
C PRO A 109 25.15 15.61 19.76
N ALA A 110 26.02 15.64 20.77
CA ALA A 110 26.59 16.83 21.36
C ALA A 110 27.31 17.69 20.30
N ALA A 111 27.02 18.99 20.31
CA ALA A 111 27.65 19.97 19.45
C ALA A 111 28.91 20.53 20.11
N ASP A 112 30.08 20.23 19.54
CA ASP A 112 31.32 20.97 19.75
C ASP A 112 31.98 21.24 18.38
N ARG A 113 31.76 22.44 17.82
CA ARG A 113 32.79 23.22 17.09
C ARG A 113 32.32 24.66 16.77
N PRO A 114 33.24 25.66 16.74
CA PRO A 114 32.96 27.10 16.67
C PRO A 114 32.84 27.66 15.24
N PRO A 115 32.45 28.95 15.05
CA PRO A 115 31.97 29.46 13.78
C PRO A 115 33.10 29.90 12.85
N ALA A 116 32.88 29.73 11.54
CA ALA A 116 33.62 30.41 10.50
C ALA A 116 32.67 31.30 9.69
N ASN A 117 32.96 32.60 9.73
CA ASN A 117 32.45 33.64 8.84
C ASN A 117 32.85 33.36 7.39
N GLY A 118 32.00 33.73 6.42
CA GLY A 118 32.41 33.83 5.01
C GLY A 118 31.26 33.94 4.01
N THR A 119 30.80 35.17 3.79
CA THR A 119 30.33 35.80 2.53
C THR A 119 29.58 34.99 1.45
N ASP A 120 28.40 35.52 1.14
CA ASP A 120 27.64 35.50 -0.12
C ASP A 120 28.40 35.11 -1.40
N THR A 121 27.85 34.13 -2.13
CA THR A 121 27.73 34.18 -3.60
C THR A 121 26.66 33.20 -4.06
N THR A 122 25.59 33.71 -4.64
CA THR A 122 24.57 32.94 -5.36
C THR A 122 25.13 32.40 -6.68
N PRO A 123 24.93 31.12 -7.04
CA PRO A 123 24.96 30.67 -8.43
C PRO A 123 23.55 30.28 -8.92
N PRO A 124 23.27 30.44 -10.22
CA PRO A 124 21.97 30.11 -10.80
C PRO A 124 21.76 28.59 -10.87
N ALA A 125 20.51 28.17 -10.64
CA ALA A 125 20.05 26.81 -10.79
C ALA A 125 20.17 26.35 -12.26
N GLY A 126 21.20 25.56 -12.55
CA GLY A 126 21.25 24.69 -13.70
C GLY A 126 20.77 23.30 -13.30
N ASP A 127 19.47 23.05 -13.44
CA ASP A 127 18.91 21.69 -13.40
C ASP A 127 19.38 20.94 -14.65
N THR A 128 20.55 20.31 -14.57
CA THR A 128 21.00 19.31 -15.56
C THR A 128 20.81 17.90 -15.01
N THR A 129 19.63 17.61 -14.45
CA THR A 129 19.25 16.20 -14.24
C THR A 129 19.08 15.58 -15.63
N PRO A 130 19.92 14.61 -16.04
CA PRO A 130 19.72 13.93 -17.30
C PRO A 130 18.33 13.27 -17.28
N PRO A 131 17.54 13.34 -18.37
CA PRO A 131 16.30 12.59 -18.45
C PRO A 131 16.62 11.13 -18.17
N ALA A 132 15.84 10.51 -17.28
CA ALA A 132 15.92 9.07 -17.06
C ALA A 132 15.92 8.38 -18.43
N PRO A 133 16.86 7.44 -18.70
CA PRO A 133 16.96 6.82 -20.01
C PRO A 133 15.59 6.25 -20.39
N ALA A 134 15.17 6.51 -21.63
CA ALA A 134 13.94 5.96 -22.17
C ALA A 134 13.94 4.45 -21.90
N GLY A 135 13.04 4.02 -21.00
CA GLY A 135 12.93 2.62 -20.60
C GLY A 135 12.68 1.73 -21.82
N PRO A 136 12.95 0.42 -21.71
CA PRO A 136 12.63 -0.49 -22.79
C PRO A 136 11.15 -0.37 -23.14
N LYS A 137 10.84 -0.29 -24.44
CA LYS A 137 9.44 -0.20 -24.94
C LYS A 137 8.59 -1.43 -24.58
N LYS A 138 9.21 -2.50 -24.06
CA LYS A 138 8.58 -3.73 -23.60
C LYS A 138 9.11 -4.12 -22.23
N ALA A 139 8.25 -4.70 -21.41
CA ALA A 139 8.61 -5.15 -20.08
C ALA A 139 9.65 -6.27 -20.13
N VAL A 140 10.55 -6.25 -19.15
CA VAL A 140 11.43 -7.38 -18.88
C VAL A 140 10.65 -8.39 -18.04
N VAL A 141 10.43 -9.58 -18.60
CA VAL A 141 9.84 -10.71 -17.88
C VAL A 141 10.98 -11.48 -17.23
N TYR A 142 10.94 -11.60 -15.90
CA TYR A 142 11.94 -12.34 -15.14
C TYR A 142 11.58 -13.82 -15.08
N GLN A 143 12.34 -14.64 -15.81
CA GLN A 143 12.28 -16.10 -15.68
C GLN A 143 13.33 -16.51 -14.64
N LEU A 144 12.88 -16.80 -13.41
CA LEU A 144 13.75 -17.16 -12.29
C LEU A 144 13.73 -18.67 -12.05
N THR A 145 14.86 -19.25 -11.64
CA THR A 145 14.88 -20.59 -11.04
C THR A 145 14.38 -20.53 -9.59
N ASP A 146 14.12 -21.70 -8.99
CA ASP A 146 13.70 -21.77 -7.58
C ASP A 146 14.82 -21.27 -6.65
N GLU A 147 16.09 -21.56 -6.98
CA GLU A 147 17.27 -21.09 -6.24
C GLU A 147 17.44 -19.57 -6.35
N GLU A 148 17.24 -18.99 -7.53
CA GLU A 148 17.29 -17.54 -7.72
C GLU A 148 16.18 -16.83 -6.94
N ALA A 149 14.96 -17.37 -6.97
CA ALA A 149 13.86 -16.85 -6.17
C ALA A 149 14.19 -16.90 -4.67
N GLU A 150 14.72 -18.03 -4.18
CA GLU A 150 15.08 -18.16 -2.78
C GLU A 150 16.20 -17.21 -2.36
N ALA A 151 17.21 -17.00 -3.21
CA ALA A 151 18.27 -16.04 -2.98
C ALA A 151 17.71 -14.62 -2.82
N ILE A 152 16.77 -14.21 -3.69
CA ILE A 152 16.10 -12.91 -3.61
C ILE A 152 15.31 -12.76 -2.31
N PHE A 153 14.55 -13.79 -1.91
CA PHE A 153 13.82 -13.75 -0.64
C PHE A 153 14.76 -13.62 0.58
N LYS A 154 15.91 -14.29 0.54
CA LYS A 154 16.91 -14.22 1.60
C LYS A 154 17.60 -12.86 1.65
N GLU A 155 17.99 -12.32 0.49
CA GLU A 155 18.66 -11.03 0.36
C GLU A 155 17.75 -9.88 0.82
N ILE A 156 16.51 -9.86 0.33
CA ILE A 156 15.58 -8.77 0.61
C ILE A 156 14.92 -8.93 2.00
N GLY A 157 14.68 -10.17 2.47
CA GLY A 157 14.20 -10.44 3.82
C GLY A 157 12.79 -9.91 4.12
N ALA A 158 12.64 -9.19 5.23
CA ALA A 158 11.33 -8.72 5.72
C ALA A 158 10.57 -7.84 4.69
N PRO A 159 11.21 -6.91 3.96
CA PRO A 159 10.58 -6.19 2.86
C PRO A 159 9.98 -7.07 1.74
N MET A 160 10.53 -8.26 1.48
CA MET A 160 9.96 -9.21 0.52
C MET A 160 8.68 -9.85 1.06
N VAL A 161 8.67 -10.18 2.36
CA VAL A 161 7.46 -10.69 3.02
C VAL A 161 6.36 -9.62 3.01
N ALA A 162 6.72 -8.35 3.26
CA ALA A 162 5.81 -7.22 3.15
C ALA A 162 5.33 -7.01 1.70
N PHE A 163 6.20 -7.16 0.70
CA PHE A 163 5.81 -7.12 -0.71
C PHE A 163 4.73 -8.16 -1.01
N GLN A 164 4.98 -9.42 -0.65
CA GLN A 164 4.08 -10.54 -0.92
C GLN A 164 2.69 -10.35 -0.28
N ARG A 165 2.66 -9.84 0.95
CA ARG A 165 1.43 -9.74 1.75
C ARG A 165 0.63 -8.47 1.50
N THR A 166 1.30 -7.39 1.10
CA THR A 166 0.69 -6.05 1.07
C THR A 166 0.72 -5.45 -0.32
N ALA A 167 1.91 -5.27 -0.90
CA ALA A 167 2.05 -4.58 -2.18
C ALA A 167 1.54 -5.42 -3.36
N GLN A 168 1.86 -6.72 -3.40
CA GLN A 168 1.50 -7.57 -4.52
C GLN A 168 -0.03 -7.72 -4.70
N PRO A 169 -0.86 -7.92 -3.67
CA PRO A 169 -2.32 -7.90 -3.82
C PRO A 169 -2.86 -6.59 -4.42
N ILE A 170 -2.30 -5.45 -4.01
CA ILE A 170 -2.67 -4.13 -4.54
C ILE A 170 -2.32 -4.07 -6.03
N LEU A 171 -1.08 -4.41 -6.39
CA LEU A 171 -0.62 -4.43 -7.77
C LEU A 171 -1.48 -5.37 -8.64
N PHE A 172 -1.88 -6.52 -8.12
CA PHE A 172 -2.74 -7.47 -8.83
C PHE A 172 -4.13 -6.89 -9.10
N SER A 173 -4.74 -6.29 -8.07
CA SER A 173 -6.09 -5.75 -8.17
C SER A 173 -6.19 -4.46 -8.98
N SER A 174 -5.13 -3.63 -8.95
CA SER A 174 -5.17 -2.27 -9.50
C SER A 174 -4.35 -2.09 -10.78
N CYS A 175 -3.30 -2.90 -11.01
CA CYS A 175 -2.36 -2.69 -12.12
C CYS A 175 -2.31 -3.87 -13.09
N ALA A 176 -2.43 -5.11 -12.58
CA ALA A 176 -2.19 -6.32 -13.35
C ALA A 176 -3.41 -6.80 -14.17
N GLY A 177 -4.32 -5.89 -14.53
CA GLY A 177 -5.40 -6.20 -15.46
C GLY A 177 -4.85 -6.58 -16.84
N ALA A 178 -5.54 -7.50 -17.54
CA ALA A 178 -5.09 -8.05 -18.83
C ALA A 178 -4.90 -7.03 -19.97
N LYS A 179 -5.40 -5.79 -19.80
CA LYS A 179 -5.25 -4.68 -20.75
C LYS A 179 -4.26 -3.61 -20.29
N CYS A 180 -3.59 -3.80 -19.15
CA CYS A 180 -2.72 -2.80 -18.54
C CYS A 180 -1.30 -3.37 -18.35
N HIS A 181 -1.03 -3.98 -17.20
CA HIS A 181 0.29 -4.51 -16.87
C HIS A 181 0.26 -6.01 -16.53
N GLY A 182 -0.79 -6.74 -16.88
CA GLY A 182 -0.87 -8.19 -16.69
C GLY A 182 -1.44 -8.91 -17.90
N GLY A 183 -1.75 -10.19 -17.73
CA GLY A 183 -2.22 -11.06 -18.81
C GLY A 183 -1.07 -11.63 -19.66
N THR A 184 -1.38 -12.05 -20.89
CA THR A 184 -0.41 -12.67 -21.81
C THR A 184 0.32 -11.65 -22.68
N ASP A 185 -0.12 -10.39 -22.69
CA ASP A 185 0.50 -9.31 -23.44
C ASP A 185 1.41 -8.49 -22.52
N ASN A 186 2.72 -8.53 -22.78
CA ASN A 186 3.74 -7.74 -22.09
C ASN A 186 4.13 -6.49 -22.90
N GLY A 187 3.21 -6.00 -23.74
CA GLY A 187 3.42 -4.87 -24.64
C GLY A 187 3.64 -3.51 -23.95
N THR A 188 3.51 -3.42 -22.62
CA THR A 188 3.87 -2.22 -21.85
C THR A 188 5.27 -2.39 -21.24
N GLU A 189 5.89 -1.29 -20.79
CA GLU A 189 7.22 -1.32 -20.16
C GLU A 189 7.23 -1.99 -18.76
N PHE A 190 6.07 -2.13 -18.14
CA PHE A 190 5.89 -2.67 -16.80
C PHE A 190 4.97 -3.89 -16.84
N TYR A 191 5.38 -5.00 -16.25
CA TYR A 191 4.62 -6.24 -16.27
C TYR A 191 4.57 -6.89 -14.89
N ILE A 192 3.38 -7.37 -14.54
CA ILE A 192 3.07 -8.11 -13.33
C ILE A 192 2.43 -9.43 -13.75
N GLU A 193 3.12 -10.52 -13.43
CA GLU A 193 2.64 -11.85 -13.72
C GLU A 193 1.53 -12.23 -12.74
N THR A 194 0.36 -12.49 -13.32
CA THR A 194 -0.83 -12.95 -12.58
C THR A 194 -1.03 -14.45 -12.83
N GLN A 195 -0.83 -15.27 -11.81
CA GLN A 195 -1.16 -16.69 -11.83
C GLN A 195 -2.27 -17.01 -10.80
N ARG A 196 -3.07 -18.06 -11.06
CA ARG A 196 -4.12 -18.54 -10.13
C ARG A 196 -3.58 -18.88 -8.75
N ARG A 197 -2.33 -19.33 -8.67
CA ARG A 197 -1.60 -19.57 -7.43
C ARG A 197 -0.23 -18.95 -7.58
N THR A 198 0.07 -17.91 -6.81
CA THR A 198 1.38 -17.26 -6.86
C THR A 198 2.39 -18.11 -6.12
N ASP A 199 3.38 -18.64 -6.83
CA ASP A 199 4.52 -19.31 -6.22
C ASP A 199 5.63 -18.29 -5.88
N ARG A 200 6.70 -18.75 -5.22
CA ARG A 200 7.82 -17.87 -4.82
C ARG A 200 8.51 -17.25 -6.03
N LYS A 201 8.60 -17.96 -7.17
CA LYS A 201 9.21 -17.43 -8.39
C LYS A 201 8.43 -16.25 -8.94
N THR A 202 7.11 -16.39 -9.04
CA THR A 202 6.24 -15.30 -9.49
C THR A 202 6.33 -14.11 -8.54
N VAL A 203 6.36 -14.34 -7.22
CA VAL A 203 6.54 -13.22 -6.25
C VAL A 203 7.88 -12.51 -6.49
N ALA A 204 8.98 -13.25 -6.58
CA ALA A 204 10.31 -12.66 -6.79
C ALA A 204 10.42 -11.95 -8.15
N ALA A 205 9.83 -12.51 -9.21
CA ALA A 205 9.79 -11.90 -10.54
C ALA A 205 8.99 -10.58 -10.53
N ASN A 206 7.83 -10.57 -9.88
CA ASN A 206 7.02 -9.38 -9.71
C ASN A 206 7.75 -8.31 -8.88
N PHE A 207 8.42 -8.71 -7.79
CA PHE A 207 9.25 -7.80 -7.02
C PHE A 207 10.30 -7.12 -7.89
N LYS A 208 11.11 -7.89 -8.64
CA LYS A 208 12.14 -7.34 -9.54
C LYS A 208 11.57 -6.42 -10.61
N SER A 209 10.38 -6.72 -11.12
CA SER A 209 9.69 -5.85 -12.09
C SER A 209 9.33 -4.50 -11.46
N VAL A 210 8.78 -4.51 -10.25
CA VAL A 210 8.33 -3.30 -9.52
C VAL A 210 9.51 -2.46 -9.03
N ASP A 211 10.54 -3.11 -8.50
CA ASP A 211 11.70 -2.48 -7.87
C ASP A 211 12.43 -1.50 -8.81
N ARG A 212 12.46 -1.81 -10.11
CA ARG A 212 13.03 -0.93 -11.15
C ARG A 212 12.38 0.45 -11.27
N TYR A 213 11.17 0.60 -10.75
CA TYR A 213 10.41 1.84 -10.78
C TYR A 213 10.47 2.58 -9.45
N ILE A 214 11.29 2.11 -8.51
CA ILE A 214 11.54 2.70 -7.21
C ILE A 214 12.87 3.44 -7.25
N ASP A 215 12.84 4.72 -6.87
CA ASP A 215 14.04 5.50 -6.60
C ASP A 215 14.37 5.35 -5.12
N HIS A 216 15.30 4.45 -4.80
CA HIS A 216 15.71 4.16 -3.42
C HIS A 216 16.36 5.36 -2.70
N SER A 217 16.89 6.33 -3.46
CA SER A 217 17.47 7.55 -2.90
C SER A 217 16.39 8.56 -2.52
N ASN A 218 15.30 8.61 -3.29
CA ASN A 218 14.20 9.54 -3.09
C ASN A 218 12.87 8.92 -3.51
N LEU A 219 12.15 8.35 -2.52
CA LEU A 219 10.90 7.64 -2.78
C LEU A 219 9.82 8.52 -3.43
N ALA A 220 9.83 9.84 -3.20
CA ALA A 220 8.90 10.76 -3.84
C ALA A 220 9.16 10.92 -5.35
N LYS A 221 10.35 10.54 -5.84
CA LYS A 221 10.70 10.50 -7.27
C LYS A 221 10.38 9.15 -7.92
N SER A 222 10.15 8.10 -7.13
CA SER A 222 9.77 6.76 -7.61
C SER A 222 8.62 6.85 -8.61
N ARG A 223 8.86 6.35 -9.82
CA ARG A 223 7.88 6.38 -10.91
C ARG A 223 6.63 5.59 -10.54
N LEU A 224 6.80 4.48 -9.81
CA LEU A 224 5.71 3.67 -9.26
C LEU A 224 4.71 4.50 -8.45
N LEU A 225 5.19 5.40 -7.58
CA LEU A 225 4.34 6.18 -6.68
C LEU A 225 3.79 7.46 -7.34
N ARG A 226 4.51 8.03 -8.30
CA ARG A 226 4.06 9.26 -8.99
C ARG A 226 3.01 8.99 -10.05
N MET A 227 3.17 7.94 -10.86
CA MET A 227 2.30 7.72 -12.02
C MET A 227 0.88 7.28 -11.64
N VAL A 228 0.68 6.74 -10.45
CA VAL A 228 -0.61 6.17 -10.03
C VAL A 228 -1.60 7.21 -9.48
N LEU A 229 -1.19 8.47 -9.29
CA LEU A 229 -2.00 9.52 -8.66
C LEU A 229 -2.63 10.50 -9.67
N ALA A 230 -3.85 10.96 -9.37
CA ALA A 230 -4.64 11.91 -10.18
C ALA A 230 -3.96 13.27 -10.42
N GLU A 231 -3.27 13.82 -9.43
CA GLU A 231 -2.72 15.18 -9.51
C GLU A 231 -1.50 15.30 -10.43
N LYS A 232 -0.91 14.18 -10.85
CA LYS A 232 0.35 14.12 -11.60
C LYS A 232 0.31 13.14 -12.78
N THR A 233 -0.88 12.69 -13.20
CA THR A 233 -0.95 11.46 -13.99
C THR A 233 -0.48 11.65 -15.44
N GLU A 234 0.68 11.08 -15.75
CA GLU A 234 1.13 10.73 -17.11
C GLU A 234 0.74 9.29 -17.49
N HIS A 235 0.01 8.58 -16.62
CA HIS A 235 -0.38 7.19 -16.84
C HIS A 235 -1.48 7.09 -17.90
N PRO A 236 -1.27 6.36 -19.01
CA PRO A 236 -2.23 6.31 -20.13
C PRO A 236 -3.63 5.83 -19.75
N GLY A 237 -3.74 4.99 -18.71
CA GLY A 237 -5.02 4.50 -18.18
C GLY A 237 -5.74 5.47 -17.24
N GLY A 238 -5.22 6.69 -17.06
CA GLY A 238 -5.66 7.60 -16.01
C GLY A 238 -5.14 7.20 -14.63
N PRO A 239 -5.58 7.91 -13.58
CA PRO A 239 -5.13 7.63 -12.22
C PRO A 239 -5.65 6.31 -11.69
N VAL A 240 -4.76 5.55 -11.06
CA VAL A 240 -5.09 4.28 -10.41
C VAL A 240 -5.67 4.53 -9.02
N PHE A 241 -5.11 5.50 -8.29
CA PHE A 241 -5.57 5.92 -6.97
C PHE A 241 -6.06 7.36 -6.99
N ARG A 242 -7.09 7.62 -6.19
CA ARG A 242 -7.76 8.94 -6.14
C ARG A 242 -6.85 10.03 -5.61
N SER A 243 -6.03 9.71 -4.61
CA SER A 243 -5.11 10.63 -3.96
C SER A 243 -4.06 9.86 -3.16
N ASN A 244 -3.09 10.56 -2.59
CA ASN A 244 -2.13 9.98 -1.64
C ASN A 244 -2.77 9.58 -0.28
N ARG A 245 -4.05 9.87 -0.07
CA ARG A 245 -4.83 9.43 1.09
C ARG A 245 -5.57 8.11 0.85
N ASP A 246 -5.49 7.57 -0.36
CA ASP A 246 -6.05 6.26 -0.67
C ASP A 246 -5.31 5.18 0.15
N GLN A 247 -6.06 4.29 0.81
CA GLN A 247 -5.46 3.29 1.70
C GLN A 247 -4.55 2.32 0.95
N ALA A 248 -4.90 1.95 -0.29
CA ALA A 248 -4.06 1.09 -1.12
C ALA A 248 -2.77 1.82 -1.52
N TYR A 249 -2.87 3.12 -1.85
CA TYR A 249 -1.68 3.94 -2.11
C TYR A 249 -0.76 4.01 -0.89
N GLN A 250 -1.30 4.30 0.29
CA GLN A 250 -0.52 4.40 1.53
C GLN A 250 0.15 3.07 1.89
N SER A 251 -0.54 1.95 1.65
CA SER A 251 0.01 0.61 1.88
C SER A 251 1.16 0.30 0.93
N LEU A 252 1.03 0.71 -0.34
CA LEU A 252 2.11 0.60 -1.32
C LEU A 252 3.30 1.51 -0.96
N GLU A 253 3.04 2.76 -0.58
CA GLU A 253 4.07 3.71 -0.15
C GLU A 253 4.80 3.21 1.10
N GLN A 254 4.06 2.67 2.08
CA GLN A 254 4.65 2.13 3.31
C GLN A 254 5.56 0.94 3.00
N TRP A 255 5.14 0.03 2.12
CA TRP A 255 6.02 -1.05 1.66
C TRP A 255 7.30 -0.50 1.00
N VAL A 256 7.18 0.49 0.12
CA VAL A 256 8.34 1.12 -0.53
C VAL A 256 9.30 1.74 0.51
N LYS A 257 8.79 2.31 1.61
CA LYS A 257 9.63 2.82 2.71
C LYS A 257 10.44 1.72 3.40
N THR A 258 9.87 0.52 3.57
CA THR A 258 10.59 -0.62 4.18
C THR A 258 11.84 -1.02 3.40
N LEU A 259 11.88 -0.78 2.08
CA LEU A 259 13.06 -1.07 1.25
C LEU A 259 14.25 -0.17 1.56
N LYS A 260 14.00 1.05 2.05
CA LYS A 260 15.06 1.99 2.45
C LYS A 260 15.64 1.67 3.82
N GLU A 261 14.78 1.17 4.72
CA GLU A 261 15.16 0.82 6.09
C GLU A 261 15.93 -0.51 6.14
N GLY A 262 15.75 -1.37 5.14
CA GLY A 262 16.46 -2.64 4.97
C GLY A 262 17.76 -2.56 4.18
N ILE A 263 18.39 -1.38 4.06
CA ILE A 263 19.73 -1.28 3.45
C ILE A 263 20.75 -1.85 4.45
N TRP A 264 21.21 -3.07 4.16
CA TRP A 264 22.31 -3.77 4.85
C TRP A 264 23.62 -3.61 4.09
#